data_AF-A0A7J4GGH5-F1
#
_entry.id   AF-A0A7J4GGH5-F1
#
_cell.length_a   1.000
_cell.length_b   1.000
_cell.length_c   1.000
_cell.angle_alpha   90.00
_cell.angle_beta   90.00
_cell.angle_gamma   90.00
#
_symmetry.space_group_name_H-M   'P 1'
#
loop_
_entity.id
_entity.type
_entity.pdbx_description
1 polymer ?
#
loop_
_entity_poly.entity_id
_entity_poly.type
_entity_poly.pdbx_seq_one_letter_code
_entity_poly.pdbx_strand_id
1 'polypeptide(L)'
;MEKKKRSGGVVVSEPLVKQADEVSLIVFACEAGMGSSLMGTNQLKKLIKKANLDIAVQHSPVGQIPPGVDVIVVHRSLSNQAHSVAPDAVVVPFTMFFNDPAVKQLVATLKAGEPVVSVY
;
A
#
# COMPACT_ATOMS: atom_id res chain seq x y z
N MET A 1 40.74 13.76 3.48
CA MET A 1 39.83 14.36 2.48
C MET A 1 39.39 13.25 1.53
N GLU A 2 38.28 12.59 1.82
CA GLU A 2 36.95 12.90 1.24
C GLU A 2 36.92 12.60 -0.27
N LYS A 3 36.08 11.70 -0.79
CA LYS A 3 34.61 11.75 -0.66
C LYS A 3 33.94 10.37 -0.79
N LYS A 4 32.82 10.30 -0.08
CA LYS A 4 31.76 9.27 0.02
C LYS A 4 30.78 9.34 -1.17
N LYS A 5 30.31 8.21 -1.70
CA LYS A 5 28.97 7.97 -2.35
C LYS A 5 28.90 6.50 -2.81
N ARG A 6 28.23 5.58 -2.09
CA ARG A 6 26.80 5.21 -2.14
C ARG A 6 26.29 4.78 -3.52
N SER A 7 25.93 3.50 -3.64
CA SER A 7 24.64 2.97 -4.12
C SER A 7 24.82 1.46 -4.25
N GLY A 8 24.28 0.64 -3.37
CA GLY A 8 22.85 0.47 -3.18
C GLY A 8 22.54 -0.95 -3.66
N GLY A 9 22.93 -1.94 -2.86
CA GLY A 9 22.62 -3.33 -3.14
C GLY A 9 21.10 -3.46 -3.17
N VAL A 10 20.58 -3.90 -4.32
CA VAL A 10 19.19 -4.31 -4.44
C VAL A 10 19.05 -5.56 -3.59
N VAL A 11 18.64 -5.38 -2.34
CA VAL A 11 18.08 -6.49 -1.55
C VAL A 11 16.73 -6.78 -2.18
N VAL A 12 16.69 -7.81 -3.02
CA VAL A 12 15.42 -8.42 -3.44
C VAL A 12 14.88 -9.17 -2.22
N SER A 13 14.19 -8.45 -1.34
CA SER A 13 13.42 -9.05 -0.24
C SER A 13 12.31 -9.90 -0.84
N GLU A 14 12.16 -11.11 -0.31
CA GLU A 14 11.07 -12.02 -0.66
C GLU A 14 9.70 -11.31 -0.62
N PRO A 15 8.77 -11.66 -1.51
CA PRO A 15 7.46 -11.00 -1.55
C PRO A 15 6.75 -11.22 -0.21
N LEU A 16 6.47 -10.13 0.50
CA LEU A 16 5.73 -10.18 1.76
C LEU A 16 4.33 -10.71 1.49
N VAL A 17 3.88 -11.60 2.36
CA VAL A 17 2.54 -12.19 2.32
C VAL A 17 1.84 -11.88 3.62
N LYS A 18 0.59 -11.44 3.55
CA LYS A 18 -0.28 -11.19 4.70
C LYS A 18 -1.60 -11.90 4.49
N GLN A 19 -2.05 -12.67 5.48
CA GLN A 19 -3.34 -13.35 5.36
C GLN A 19 -4.50 -12.35 5.44
N ALA A 20 -5.60 -12.61 4.73
CA ALA A 20 -6.72 -11.67 4.66
C ALA A 20 -7.31 -11.35 6.04
N ASP A 21 -7.40 -12.34 6.93
CA ASP A 21 -7.90 -12.21 8.30
C ASP A 21 -6.96 -11.44 9.24
N GLU A 22 -5.68 -11.29 8.87
CA GLU A 22 -4.71 -10.50 9.62
C GLU A 22 -4.70 -9.02 9.20
N VAL A 23 -5.35 -8.67 8.09
CA VAL A 23 -5.37 -7.29 7.58
C VAL A 23 -6.44 -6.49 8.32
N SER A 24 -6.00 -5.59 9.18
CA SER A 24 -6.88 -4.68 9.92
C SER A 24 -6.72 -3.22 9.49
N LEU A 25 -5.54 -2.84 8.99
CA LEU A 25 -5.23 -1.47 8.59
C LEU A 25 -4.62 -1.40 7.18
N ILE A 26 -5.29 -0.65 6.31
CA ILE A 26 -4.79 -0.28 4.97
C ILE A 26 -4.48 1.22 4.94
N VAL A 27 -3.27 1.58 4.50
CA VAL A 27 -2.89 2.98 4.27
C VAL A 27 -2.82 3.26 2.79
N PHE A 28 -3.61 4.23 2.33
CA PHE A 28 -3.47 4.81 1.00
C PHE A 28 -2.40 5.91 1.06
N ALA A 29 -1.24 5.64 0.48
CA ALA A 29 -0.07 6.51 0.52
C ALA A 29 0.10 7.31 -0.77
N CYS A 30 0.43 8.60 -0.66
CA CYS A 30 0.68 9.50 -1.79
C CYS A 30 1.78 10.54 -1.50
N GLU A 31 2.24 11.23 -2.54
CA GLU A 31 3.32 12.23 -2.45
C GLU A 31 2.85 13.57 -1.83
N ALA A 32 1.70 14.07 -2.27
CA ALA A 32 1.12 15.35 -1.82
C ALA A 32 -0.25 15.09 -1.18
N GLY A 33 -0.29 14.99 0.14
CA GLY A 33 -1.43 14.48 0.91
C GLY A 33 -2.76 15.26 0.88
N MET A 34 -3.08 16.07 -0.15
CA MET A 34 -4.27 16.94 -0.15
C MET A 34 -5.14 17.01 -1.43
N GLY A 35 -4.73 16.45 -2.58
CA GLY A 35 -5.46 16.65 -3.86
C GLY A 35 -6.14 15.40 -4.42
N SER A 36 -5.42 14.63 -5.23
CA SER A 36 -5.88 13.39 -5.89
C SER A 36 -5.98 12.20 -4.95
N SER A 37 -5.22 12.24 -3.85
CA SER A 37 -5.07 11.14 -2.88
C SER A 37 -6.33 10.88 -2.05
N LEU A 38 -7.14 11.92 -1.80
CA LEU A 38 -8.40 11.77 -1.07
C LEU A 38 -9.45 11.02 -1.89
N MET A 39 -9.44 11.19 -3.22
CA MET A 39 -10.35 10.49 -4.11
C MET A 39 -10.08 8.98 -4.15
N GLY A 40 -8.82 8.58 -4.30
CA GLY A 40 -8.41 7.17 -4.26
C GLY A 40 -8.72 6.52 -2.91
N THR A 41 -8.41 7.21 -1.81
CA THR A 41 -8.74 6.75 -0.45
C THR A 41 -10.24 6.54 -0.26
N ASN A 42 -11.07 7.49 -0.70
CA ASN A 42 -12.53 7.39 -0.59
C ASN A 42 -13.10 6.28 -1.46
N GLN A 43 -12.52 6.03 -2.64
CA GLN A 43 -12.91 4.91 -3.48
C GLN A 43 -12.60 3.57 -2.79
N LEU A 44 -11.39 3.42 -2.25
CA LEU A 44 -11.00 2.23 -1.50
C LEU A 44 -11.92 2.00 -0.29
N LYS A 45 -12.17 3.03 0.52
CA LYS A 45 -13.14 2.99 1.63
C LYS A 45 -14.52 2.49 1.19
N LYS A 46 -15.03 3.00 0.06
CA LYS A 46 -16.31 2.56 -0.50
C LYS A 46 -16.28 1.10 -0.93
N LEU A 47 -15.18 0.62 -1.52
CA LEU A 47 -15.04 -0.78 -1.95
C LEU A 47 -14.98 -1.74 -0.76
N ILE A 48 -14.17 -1.43 0.26
CA ILE A 48 -14.07 -2.19 1.52
C ILE A 48 -15.44 -2.27 2.20
N LYS A 49 -16.14 -1.14 2.33
CA LYS A 49 -17.50 -1.10 2.91
C LYS A 49 -18.50 -1.94 2.10
N LYS A 50 -18.45 -1.88 0.76
CA LYS A 50 -19.30 -2.69 -0.12
C LYS A 50 -18.98 -4.20 -0.03
N ALA A 51 -17.75 -4.54 0.31
CA ALA A 51 -17.33 -5.91 0.54
C ALA A 51 -17.74 -6.45 1.93
N ASN A 52 -18.27 -5.59 2.82
CA ASN A 52 -18.55 -5.89 4.23
C ASN A 52 -17.31 -6.38 5.00
N LEU A 53 -16.16 -5.78 4.72
CA LEU A 53 -14.90 -6.03 5.42
C LEU A 53 -14.73 -5.03 6.55
N ASP A 54 -14.37 -5.51 7.74
CA ASP A 54 -14.08 -4.67 8.92
C ASP A 54 -12.60 -4.23 8.92
N ILE A 55 -12.23 -3.47 7.90
CA ILE A 55 -10.84 -3.04 7.67
C ILE A 55 -10.78 -1.51 7.69
N ALA A 56 -9.90 -0.97 8.54
CA ALA A 56 -9.67 0.46 8.61
C ALA A 56 -8.86 0.94 7.40
N VAL A 57 -9.31 2.02 6.77
CA VAL A 57 -8.58 2.65 5.66
C VAL A 57 -8.18 4.07 6.06
N GLN A 58 -6.88 4.35 6.07
CA GLN A 58 -6.32 5.66 6.37
C GLN A 58 -5.57 6.22 5.17
N HIS A 59 -5.29 7.52 5.22
CA HIS A 59 -4.50 8.20 4.22
C HIS A 59 -3.28 8.82 4.92
N SER A 60 -2.10 8.67 4.32
CA SER A 60 -0.88 9.28 4.83
C SER A 60 0.06 9.66 3.67
N PRO A 61 0.91 10.70 3.82
CA PRO A 61 2.07 10.86 2.96
C PRO A 61 2.94 9.61 2.97
N VAL A 62 3.54 9.23 1.83
CA VAL A 62 4.41 8.04 1.73
C VAL A 62 5.60 8.07 2.71
N GLY A 63 6.08 9.26 3.11
CA GLY A 63 7.14 9.43 4.09
C GLY A 63 6.69 9.42 5.56
N GLN A 64 5.39 9.31 5.83
CA GLN A 64 4.78 9.38 7.17
C GLN A 64 3.80 8.22 7.41
N ILE A 65 4.02 7.09 6.73
CA ILE A 65 3.20 5.89 6.91
C ILE A 65 3.32 5.45 8.38
N PRO A 66 2.21 5.28 9.11
CA PRO A 66 2.25 4.87 10.51
C PRO A 66 2.82 3.46 10.66
N PRO A 67 3.49 3.16 11.79
CA PRO A 67 3.94 1.80 12.08
C PRO A 67 2.75 0.86 12.29
N GLY A 68 2.93 -0.43 12.01
CA GLY A 68 1.88 -1.45 12.19
C GLY A 68 0.79 -1.41 11.12
N VAL A 69 1.06 -0.82 9.96
CA VAL A 69 0.20 -0.98 8.78
C VAL A 69 0.39 -2.37 8.17
N ASP A 70 -0.71 -3.01 7.79
CA ASP A 70 -0.67 -4.33 7.16
C ASP A 70 -0.49 -4.22 5.64
N VAL A 71 -1.22 -3.29 5.02
CA VAL A 71 -1.21 -3.10 3.56
C VAL A 71 -1.06 -1.62 3.21
N ILE A 72 -0.18 -1.32 2.27
CA ILE A 72 0.04 0.01 1.72
C ILE A 72 -0.39 0.02 0.27
N VAL A 73 -1.33 0.89 -0.06
CA VAL A 73 -1.76 1.16 -1.43
C VAL A 73 -1.10 2.46 -1.88
N VAL A 74 -0.22 2.40 -2.88
CA VAL A 74 0.62 3.55 -3.28
C VAL A 74 0.77 3.62 -4.80
N HIS A 75 1.07 4.79 -5.37
CA HIS A 75 1.37 4.86 -6.80
C HIS A 75 2.64 4.09 -7.12
N ARG A 76 2.70 3.38 -8.26
CA ARG A 76 3.83 2.52 -8.66
C ARG A 76 5.19 3.22 -8.58
N SER A 77 5.28 4.50 -8.95
CA SER A 77 6.55 5.25 -8.88
C SER A 77 7.10 5.43 -7.46
N LEU A 78 6.28 5.23 -6.42
CA LEU A 78 6.62 5.43 -5.01
C LEU A 78 6.64 4.11 -4.22
N SER A 79 6.46 2.96 -4.88
CA SER A 79 6.37 1.64 -4.21
C SER A 79 7.62 1.29 -3.42
N ASN A 80 8.80 1.50 -4.01
CA ASN A 80 10.10 1.32 -3.34
C ASN A 80 10.25 2.20 -2.10
N GLN A 81 9.74 3.43 -2.16
CA GLN A 81 9.80 4.36 -1.03
C GLN A 81 8.84 3.91 0.09
N ALA A 82 7.64 3.48 -0.27
CA ALA A 82 6.68 2.94 0.70
C ALA A 82 7.26 1.71 1.43
N HIS A 83 7.85 0.78 0.69
CA HIS A 83 8.52 -0.39 1.29
C HIS A 83 9.68 0.02 2.20
N SER A 84 10.49 1.01 1.80
CA SER A 84 11.59 1.49 2.63
C SER A 84 11.13 2.13 3.95
N VAL A 85 9.93 2.73 3.99
CA VAL A 85 9.36 3.36 5.18
C VAL A 85 8.68 2.35 6.09
N ALA A 86 8.03 1.35 5.51
CA ALA A 86 7.31 0.30 6.22
C ALA A 86 7.67 -1.07 5.61
N PRO A 87 8.82 -1.63 5.98
CA PRO A 87 9.35 -2.85 5.36
C PRO A 87 8.56 -4.11 5.70
N ASP A 88 7.76 -4.10 6.77
CA ASP A 88 6.95 -5.24 7.20
C ASP A 88 5.53 -5.23 6.61
N ALA A 89 5.19 -4.21 5.82
CA ALA A 89 3.87 -4.03 5.24
C ALA A 89 3.81 -4.48 3.78
N VAL A 90 2.68 -5.06 3.38
CA VAL A 90 2.46 -5.48 2.00
C VAL A 90 2.18 -4.25 1.14
N VAL A 91 3.05 -3.98 0.17
CA VAL A 91 2.89 -2.89 -0.80
C VAL A 91 2.13 -3.37 -2.03
N VAL A 92 1.04 -2.67 -2.34
CA VAL A 92 0.18 -2.86 -3.52
C VAL A 92 0.22 -1.57 -4.36
N PRO A 93 0.95 -1.54 -5.48
CA PRO A 93 1.01 -0.38 -6.33
C PRO A 93 -0.25 -0.25 -7.20
N PHE A 94 -0.73 0.98 -7.33
CA PHE A 94 -1.72 1.37 -8.35
C PHE A 94 -1.07 2.23 -9.43
N THR A 95 -1.71 2.29 -10.58
CA THR A 95 -1.30 3.17 -11.70
C THR A 95 -2.39 4.15 -12.10
N MET A 96 -3.66 3.82 -11.83
CA MET A 96 -4.81 4.67 -12.08
C MET A 96 -5.34 5.23 -10.75
N PHE A 97 -5.57 6.53 -10.66
CA PHE A 97 -6.18 7.12 -9.45
C PHE A 97 -7.65 6.75 -9.28
N PHE A 98 -8.29 6.28 -10.35
CA PHE A 98 -9.69 5.91 -10.37
C PHE A 98 -9.87 4.56 -11.04
N ASN A 99 -10.63 3.68 -10.38
CA ASN A 99 -11.07 2.40 -10.91
C ASN A 99 -9.93 1.44 -11.26
N ASP A 100 -8.79 1.58 -10.58
CA ASP A 100 -7.60 0.77 -10.80
C ASP A 100 -7.88 -0.72 -10.56
N PRO A 101 -7.47 -1.61 -11.47
CA PRO A 101 -7.71 -3.04 -11.35
C PRO A 101 -6.98 -3.66 -10.14
N ALA A 102 -5.79 -3.18 -9.76
CA ALA A 102 -5.05 -3.71 -8.62
C ALA A 102 -5.77 -3.38 -7.29
N VAL A 103 -6.33 -2.17 -7.17
CA VAL A 103 -7.11 -1.79 -5.99
C VAL A 103 -8.39 -2.63 -5.88
N LYS A 104 -9.07 -2.92 -7.00
CA LYS A 104 -10.24 -3.81 -7.00
C LYS A 104 -9.87 -5.25 -6.67
N GLN A 105 -8.77 -5.74 -7.24
CA GLN A 105 -8.27 -7.08 -6.99
C GLN A 105 -7.90 -7.26 -5.52
N LEU A 106 -7.21 -6.29 -4.91
CA LEU A 106 -6.93 -6.28 -3.48
C LEU A 106 -8.20 -6.49 -2.65
N VAL A 107 -9.26 -5.74 -2.93
CA VAL A 107 -10.53 -5.88 -2.20
C VAL A 107 -11.19 -7.22 -2.47
N ALA A 108 -11.10 -7.75 -3.70
CA ALA A 108 -11.63 -9.07 -4.04
C ALA A 108 -10.88 -10.20 -3.32
N THR A 109 -9.54 -10.15 -3.29
CA THR A 109 -8.66 -11.07 -2.57
C THR A 109 -8.97 -11.07 -1.07
N LEU A 110 -9.06 -9.88 -0.46
CA LEU A 110 -9.44 -9.75 0.95
C LEU A 110 -10.82 -10.33 1.24
N LYS A 111 -11.78 -10.10 0.34
CA LYS A 111 -13.14 -10.66 0.45
C LYS A 111 -13.17 -12.18 0.27
N ALA A 112 -12.31 -12.73 -0.57
CA ALA A 112 -12.20 -14.17 -0.79
C ALA A 112 -11.46 -14.89 0.35
N GLY A 113 -10.86 -14.15 1.30
CA GLY A 113 -10.04 -14.73 2.35
C GLY A 113 -8.66 -15.18 1.85
N GLU A 114 -8.23 -14.67 0.70
CA GLU A 114 -6.96 -15.04 0.08
C GLU A 114 -5.81 -14.16 0.58
N PRO A 115 -4.58 -14.69 0.68
CA PRO A 115 -3.42 -13.91 1.10
C PRO A 115 -3.15 -12.75 0.13
N VAL A 116 -2.86 -11.58 0.69
CA VAL A 116 -2.36 -10.43 -0.07
C VAL A 116 -0.85 -10.55 -0.16
N VAL A 117 -0.34 -10.54 -1.38
CA VAL A 117 1.08 -10.65 -1.68
C VAL A 117 1.59 -9.33 -2.21
N SER A 118 2.78 -8.94 -1.76
CA SER A 118 3.40 -7.71 -2.20
C SER A 118 3.88 -7.83 -3.64
N VAL A 119 3.54 -6.82 -4.45
CA VAL A 119 3.81 -6.81 -5.89
C VAL A 119 4.33 -5.44 -6.29
N TYR A 120 5.59 -5.09 -6.01
CA TYR A 120 6.15 -3.74 -6.27
C TYR A 120 7.36 -3.71 -7.20
#